data_AF-A0A3P8DSD0-F1
#
_entry.id   AF-A0A3P8DSD0-F1
#
_cell.length_a   1.000
_cell.length_b   1.000
_cell.length_c   1.000
_cell.angle_alpha   90.00
_cell.angle_beta   90.00
_cell.angle_gamma   90.00
#
_symmetry.space_group_name_H-M   'P 1'
#
loop_
_entity.id
_entity.type
_entity.pdbx_description
1 polymer ?
#
loop_
_entity_poly.entity_id
_entity_poly.type
_entity_poly.pdbx_seq_one_letter_code
_entity_poly.pdbx_strand_id
1 'polypeptide(L)'
;MDLCLHLTTVLCCRMTPLQKASVVQLVRSGFSEFGTPPITAAIGDGGNDVAMLLQANIGIGIYGKEGKEAVRASDYAIPQFKHLQRLLLVHGHRANHRICLTMDLFYYKCVAFVTTQLLYTFYSGFSAVATFETVLFSIYNLTVTSLMCLLFGLFERHLPDDILNANPYLYRKLKHQANLRSWYVCLWILDGIWHGTIIFYGTTYFLNGGNHFSEGTFYDSRGNIQQLFDMSLYGCATYLFVWFS
;
A
#
# COMPACT_ATOMS: atom_id res chain seq x y z
N MET A 1 -1.55 -27.17 22.18
CA MET A 1 -1.44 -26.36 20.95
C MET A 1 -0.38 -26.93 20.02
N ASP A 2 0.75 -27.36 20.57
CA ASP A 2 1.88 -27.96 19.86
C ASP A 2 1.50 -29.12 18.93
N LEU A 3 0.55 -29.98 19.34
CA LEU A 3 0.04 -31.04 18.46
C LEU A 3 -0.64 -30.47 17.20
N CYS A 4 -1.44 -29.41 17.35
CA CYS A 4 -2.13 -28.78 16.23
C CYS A 4 -1.17 -28.05 15.28
N LEU A 5 0.02 -27.65 15.74
CA LEU A 5 1.05 -27.02 14.90
C LEU A 5 1.68 -28.00 13.89
N HIS A 6 1.72 -29.28 14.22
CA HIS A 6 2.35 -30.31 13.40
C HIS A 6 1.37 -31.02 12.47
N LEU A 7 0.07 -30.71 12.55
CA LEU A 7 -0.98 -31.34 11.77
C LEU A 7 -1.46 -30.42 10.64
N THR A 8 -1.72 -31.00 9.47
CA THR A 8 -2.28 -30.28 8.32
C THR A 8 -3.78 -30.05 8.44
N THR A 9 -4.48 -30.93 9.17
CA THR A 9 -5.95 -30.93 9.28
C THR A 9 -6.36 -31.31 10.70
N VAL A 10 -7.28 -30.54 11.29
CA VAL A 10 -7.85 -30.80 12.61
C VAL A 10 -9.37 -30.77 12.49
N LEU A 11 -10.04 -31.78 13.05
CA LEU A 11 -11.49 -31.86 13.09
C LEU A 11 -11.95 -31.73 14.54
N CYS A 12 -12.85 -30.78 14.78
CA CYS A 12 -13.47 -30.58 16.08
C CYS A 12 -14.98 -30.88 15.97
N CYS A 13 -15.48 -31.77 16.82
CA CYS A 13 -16.88 -32.22 16.77
C CYS A 13 -17.67 -31.73 17.98
N ARG A 14 -19.00 -31.57 17.82
CA ARG A 14 -19.95 -31.21 18.90
C ARG A 14 -19.55 -29.96 19.71
N MET A 15 -18.98 -28.95 19.04
CA MET A 15 -18.63 -27.69 19.68
C MET A 15 -19.84 -26.77 19.85
N THR A 16 -19.91 -26.10 21.01
CA THR A 16 -20.83 -24.98 21.22
C THR A 16 -20.37 -23.73 20.45
N PRO A 17 -21.26 -22.77 20.15
CA PRO A 17 -20.88 -21.53 19.45
C PRO A 17 -19.70 -20.79 20.10
N LEU A 18 -19.68 -20.72 21.44
CA LEU A 18 -18.58 -20.11 22.18
C LEU A 18 -17.27 -20.89 22.05
N GLN A 19 -17.32 -22.23 22.09
CA GLN A 19 -16.13 -23.06 21.90
C GLN A 19 -15.52 -22.89 20.50
N LYS A 20 -16.35 -22.77 19.45
CA LYS A 20 -15.87 -22.46 18.09
C LYS A 20 -15.07 -21.16 18.06
N ALA A 21 -15.60 -20.10 18.68
CA ALA A 21 -14.92 -18.81 18.77
C ALA A 21 -13.61 -18.91 19.57
N SER A 22 -13.62 -19.61 20.71
CA SER A 22 -12.41 -19.82 21.53
C SER A 22 -11.29 -20.54 20.77
N VAL A 23 -11.62 -21.49 19.88
CA VAL A 23 -10.63 -22.16 19.02
C VAL A 23 -9.98 -21.17 18.06
N VAL A 24 -10.76 -20.30 17.41
CA VAL A 24 -10.22 -19.27 16.52
C VAL A 24 -9.34 -18.28 17.29
N GLN A 25 -9.78 -17.88 18.49
CA GLN A 25 -9.00 -17.01 19.36
C GLN A 25 -7.67 -17.66 19.77
N LEU A 26 -7.69 -18.94 20.16
CA LEU A 26 -6.50 -19.71 20.51
C LEU A 26 -5.50 -19.77 19.35
N VAL A 27 -5.98 -20.02 18.13
CA VAL A 27 -5.12 -20.03 16.92
C VAL A 27 -4.53 -18.65 16.66
N ARG A 28 -5.29 -17.58 16.89
CA ARG A 28 -4.79 -16.23 16.68
C ARG A 28 -3.76 -15.80 17.74
N SER A 29 -4.01 -16.08 19.02
CA SER A 29 -3.13 -15.67 20.11
C SER A 29 -1.92 -16.57 20.27
N GLY A 30 -2.11 -17.89 20.31
CA GLY A 30 -1.02 -18.80 20.64
C GLY A 30 -0.03 -19.05 19.50
N PHE A 31 -0.39 -18.76 18.24
CA PHE A 31 0.60 -18.78 17.15
C PHE A 31 1.46 -17.50 17.11
N SER A 32 1.07 -16.44 17.84
CA SER A 32 1.89 -15.22 17.95
C SER A 32 3.19 -15.46 18.73
N GLU A 33 3.25 -16.51 19.54
CA GLU A 33 4.43 -16.87 20.34
C GLU A 33 5.53 -17.53 19.50
N PHE A 34 5.17 -18.12 18.35
CA PHE A 34 6.08 -18.84 17.45
C PHE A 34 6.49 -18.03 16.20
N GLY A 35 6.10 -16.76 16.12
CA GLY A 35 6.46 -15.87 15.01
C GLY A 35 5.36 -14.88 14.64
N THR A 36 5.13 -14.69 13.33
CA THR A 36 4.07 -13.80 12.85
C THR A 36 2.71 -14.45 13.04
N PRO A 37 1.74 -13.78 13.71
CA PRO A 37 0.41 -14.35 13.91
C PRO A 37 -0.24 -14.67 12.55
N PRO A 38 -0.81 -15.87 12.37
CA PRO A 38 -1.47 -16.25 11.14
C PRO A 38 -2.75 -15.44 10.94
N ILE A 39 -3.07 -15.13 9.69
CA ILE A 39 -4.36 -14.55 9.33
C ILE A 39 -5.39 -15.68 9.34
N THR A 40 -6.40 -15.58 10.20
CA THR A 40 -7.47 -16.58 10.31
C THR A 40 -8.69 -16.17 9.50
N ALA A 41 -9.26 -17.11 8.75
CA ALA A 41 -10.54 -16.93 8.08
C ALA A 41 -11.55 -17.95 8.62
N ALA A 42 -12.72 -17.48 9.01
CA ALA A 42 -13.83 -18.33 9.46
C ALA A 42 -14.96 -18.30 8.43
N ILE A 43 -15.60 -19.44 8.22
CA ILE A 43 -16.70 -19.60 7.27
C ILE A 43 -17.87 -20.25 8.01
N GLY A 44 -19.09 -19.74 7.82
CA GLY A 44 -20.29 -20.25 8.47
C GLY A 44 -21.57 -19.84 7.76
N ASP A 45 -22.66 -20.56 8.00
CA ASP A 45 -23.95 -20.35 7.33
C ASP A 45 -25.12 -20.08 8.30
N GLY A 46 -24.98 -20.46 9.57
CA GLY A 46 -26.02 -20.32 10.60
C GLY A 46 -25.67 -19.40 11.77
N GLY A 47 -26.66 -19.11 12.62
CA GLY A 47 -26.50 -18.30 13.83
C GLY A 47 -25.44 -18.83 14.81
N ASN A 48 -25.24 -20.16 14.81
CA ASN A 48 -24.24 -20.84 15.64
C ASN A 48 -22.79 -20.48 15.29
N ASP A 49 -22.55 -19.91 14.11
CA ASP A 49 -21.23 -19.55 13.64
C ASP A 49 -20.93 -18.05 13.79
N VAL A 50 -21.91 -17.24 14.21
CA VAL A 50 -21.75 -15.78 14.35
C VAL A 50 -20.58 -15.42 15.27
N ALA A 51 -20.49 -16.06 16.44
CA ALA A 51 -19.39 -15.82 17.38
C ALA A 51 -18.01 -16.21 16.78
N MET A 52 -17.97 -17.28 15.99
CA MET A 52 -16.73 -17.72 15.32
C MET A 52 -16.32 -16.75 14.21
N LEU A 53 -17.29 -16.26 13.43
CA LEU A 53 -17.07 -15.30 12.33
C LEU A 53 -16.53 -13.97 12.86
N LEU A 54 -17.11 -13.44 13.92
CA LEU A 54 -16.68 -12.17 14.55
C LEU A 54 -15.30 -12.28 15.20
N GLN A 55 -14.87 -13.48 15.59
CA GLN A 55 -13.58 -13.70 16.24
C GLN A 55 -12.41 -13.83 15.24
N ALA A 56 -12.68 -14.21 13.99
CA ALA A 56 -11.66 -14.38 12.96
C ALA A 56 -11.16 -13.02 12.42
N ASN A 57 -10.03 -13.03 11.70
CA ASN A 57 -9.59 -11.83 10.98
C ASN A 57 -10.49 -11.51 9.78
N ILE A 58 -11.03 -12.56 9.15
CA ILE A 58 -11.93 -12.45 8.00
C ILE A 58 -13.09 -13.42 8.23
N GLY A 59 -14.30 -12.89 8.35
CA GLY A 59 -15.53 -13.67 8.43
C GLY A 59 -16.19 -13.81 7.07
N ILE A 60 -16.53 -15.04 6.67
CA ILE A 60 -17.20 -15.35 5.40
C ILE A 60 -18.53 -16.05 5.67
N GLY A 61 -19.63 -15.37 5.42
CA GLY A 61 -20.98 -15.88 5.57
C GLY A 61 -21.45 -16.56 4.30
N ILE A 62 -22.01 -17.76 4.42
CA ILE A 62 -22.70 -18.44 3.33
C ILE A 62 -24.20 -18.22 3.49
N TYR A 63 -24.89 -17.93 2.39
CA TYR A 63 -26.36 -17.87 2.43
C TYR A 63 -26.95 -19.26 2.73
N GLY A 64 -27.30 -19.47 3.99
CA GLY A 64 -27.97 -20.67 4.47
C GLY A 64 -29.48 -20.66 4.21
N LYS A 65 -30.11 -21.84 4.29
CA LYS A 65 -31.57 -21.98 4.28
C LYS A 65 -32.20 -21.65 5.65
N GLU A 66 -31.43 -21.78 6.72
CA GLU A 66 -31.90 -21.68 8.11
C GLU A 66 -31.96 -20.23 8.62
N GLY A 67 -31.21 -19.31 8.01
CA GLY A 67 -31.21 -17.91 8.41
C GLY A 67 -30.15 -17.08 7.69
N LYS A 68 -30.23 -15.75 7.85
CA LYS A 68 -29.25 -14.78 7.29
C LYS A 68 -28.32 -14.21 8.35
N GLU A 69 -28.30 -14.79 9.54
CA GLU A 69 -27.55 -14.26 10.70
C GLU A 69 -26.04 -14.30 10.47
N ALA A 70 -25.51 -15.42 9.99
CA ALA A 70 -24.09 -15.55 9.64
C ALA A 70 -23.66 -14.52 8.59
N VAL A 71 -24.47 -14.36 7.53
CA VAL A 71 -24.22 -13.38 6.45
C VAL A 71 -24.21 -11.94 6.96
N ARG A 72 -25.10 -11.61 7.90
CA ARG A 72 -25.15 -10.26 8.49
C ARG A 72 -23.97 -9.97 9.42
N ALA A 73 -23.39 -11.01 10.02
CA ALA A 73 -22.25 -10.90 10.92
C ALA A 73 -20.89 -11.08 10.23
N SER A 74 -20.85 -11.45 8.95
CA SER A 74 -19.63 -11.69 8.18
C SER A 74 -19.17 -10.48 7.37
N ASP A 75 -17.87 -10.38 7.10
CA ASP A 75 -17.29 -9.36 6.20
C ASP A 75 -17.65 -9.61 4.73
N TYR A 76 -17.67 -10.88 4.31
CA TYR A 76 -18.01 -11.29 2.95
C TYR A 76 -19.17 -12.27 2.93
N ALA A 77 -20.12 -12.04 2.03
CA ALA A 77 -21.27 -12.92 1.82
C ALA A 77 -21.14 -13.67 0.49
N ILE A 78 -21.19 -15.01 0.52
CA ILE A 78 -21.16 -15.85 -0.69
C ILE A 78 -22.40 -16.76 -0.75
N PRO A 79 -22.97 -17.02 -1.95
CA PRO A 79 -24.18 -17.83 -2.07
C PRO A 79 -23.95 -19.33 -1.83
N GLN A 80 -22.75 -19.84 -2.15
CA GLN A 80 -22.41 -21.25 -2.04
C GLN A 80 -20.91 -21.41 -1.76
N PHE A 81 -20.53 -22.48 -1.06
CA PHE A 81 -19.13 -22.77 -0.72
C PHE A 81 -18.19 -22.82 -1.94
N LYS A 82 -18.65 -23.26 -3.12
CA LYS A 82 -17.83 -23.30 -4.34
C LYS A 82 -17.25 -21.94 -4.76
N HIS A 83 -17.89 -20.83 -4.39
CA HIS A 83 -17.41 -19.48 -4.72
C HIS A 83 -16.26 -19.02 -3.82
N LEU A 84 -16.02 -19.71 -2.69
CA LEU A 84 -14.91 -19.43 -1.78
C LEU A 84 -13.56 -19.52 -2.48
N GLN A 85 -13.40 -20.51 -3.37
CA GLN A 85 -12.16 -20.69 -4.14
C GLN A 85 -11.85 -19.44 -4.96
N ARG A 86 -12.83 -18.91 -5.71
CA ARG A 86 -12.66 -17.70 -6.53
C ARG A 86 -12.49 -16.45 -5.67
N LEU A 87 -13.17 -16.37 -4.53
CA LEU A 87 -13.01 -15.26 -3.58
C LEU A 87 -11.55 -15.17 -3.09
N LEU A 88 -10.98 -16.28 -2.62
CA LEU A 88 -9.62 -16.28 -2.07
C LEU A 88 -8.55 -16.19 -3.16
N LEU A 89 -8.58 -17.10 -4.15
CA LEU A 89 -7.49 -17.24 -5.12
C LEU A 89 -7.41 -16.08 -6.12
N VAL A 90 -8.56 -15.53 -6.53
CA VAL A 90 -8.59 -14.44 -7.51
C VAL A 90 -8.66 -13.10 -6.81
N HIS A 91 -9.72 -12.87 -6.03
CA HIS A 91 -9.96 -11.55 -5.44
C HIS A 91 -8.98 -11.26 -4.31
N GLY A 92 -8.72 -12.24 -3.43
CA GLY A 92 -7.73 -12.12 -2.35
C GLY A 92 -6.32 -11.86 -2.89
N HIS A 93 -5.88 -12.64 -3.90
CA HIS A 93 -4.58 -12.43 -4.54
C HIS A 93 -4.44 -11.04 -5.16
N ARG A 94 -5.44 -10.63 -5.96
CA ARG A 94 -5.43 -9.33 -6.62
C ARG A 94 -5.48 -8.19 -5.63
N ALA A 95 -6.38 -8.24 -4.65
CA ALA A 95 -6.49 -7.21 -3.62
C ALA A 95 -5.16 -7.02 -2.89
N ASN A 96 -4.51 -8.12 -2.48
CA ASN A 96 -3.20 -8.05 -1.83
C ASN A 96 -2.14 -7.44 -2.75
N HIS A 97 -2.05 -7.86 -4.01
CA HIS A 97 -1.08 -7.33 -4.96
C HIS A 97 -1.28 -5.83 -5.21
N ARG A 98 -2.53 -5.39 -5.42
CA ARG A 98 -2.90 -3.99 -5.66
C ARG A 98 -2.56 -3.10 -4.48
N ILE A 99 -2.86 -3.54 -3.26
CA ILE A 99 -2.54 -2.79 -2.04
C ILE A 99 -1.02 -2.65 -1.90
N CYS A 100 -0.26 -3.73 -2.08
CA CYS A 100 1.20 -3.70 -1.98
C CYS A 100 1.80 -2.73 -3.00
N LEU A 101 1.40 -2.86 -4.28
CA LEU A 101 1.91 -2.02 -5.36
C LEU A 101 1.54 -0.54 -5.17
N THR A 102 0.32 -0.25 -4.74
CA THR A 102 -0.12 1.12 -4.43
C THR A 102 0.72 1.74 -3.32
N MET A 103 1.03 0.95 -2.29
CA MET A 103 1.83 1.38 -1.14
C MET A 103 3.29 1.62 -1.54
N ASP A 104 3.90 0.73 -2.32
CA ASP A 104 5.27 0.88 -2.83
C ASP A 104 5.40 2.11 -3.73
N LEU A 105 4.45 2.30 -4.65
CA LEU A 105 4.41 3.48 -5.53
C LEU A 105 4.21 4.78 -4.74
N PHE A 106 3.35 4.75 -3.72
CA PHE A 106 3.16 5.91 -2.84
C PHE A 106 4.45 6.27 -2.11
N TYR A 107 5.15 5.30 -1.52
CA TYR A 107 6.44 5.55 -0.87
C TYR A 107 7.48 6.09 -1.85
N TYR A 108 7.62 5.46 -3.01
CA TYR A 108 8.53 5.91 -4.05
C TYR A 108 8.29 7.38 -4.46
N LYS A 109 7.04 7.74 -4.79
CA LYS A 109 6.68 9.10 -5.20
C LYS A 109 6.87 10.12 -4.07
N CYS A 110 6.45 9.79 -2.86
CA CYS A 110 6.64 10.67 -1.69
C CYS A 110 8.13 10.91 -1.41
N VAL A 111 8.95 9.87 -1.47
CA VAL A 111 10.40 9.99 -1.24
C VAL A 111 11.06 10.81 -2.34
N ALA A 112 10.72 10.59 -3.61
CA ALA A 112 11.25 11.39 -4.72
C ALA A 112 10.94 12.88 -4.53
N PHE A 113 9.70 13.21 -4.13
CA PHE A 113 9.29 14.58 -3.85
C PHE A 113 9.97 15.21 -2.63
N VAL A 114 10.11 14.47 -1.53
CA VAL A 114 10.82 14.98 -0.34
C VAL A 114 12.30 15.18 -0.65
N THR A 115 12.89 14.31 -1.47
CA THR A 115 14.31 14.39 -1.84
C THR A 115 14.61 15.66 -2.65
N THR A 116 13.76 16.01 -3.63
CA THR A 116 13.93 17.27 -4.39
C THR A 116 13.84 18.50 -3.48
N GLN A 117 12.90 18.49 -2.53
CA GLN A 117 12.72 19.57 -1.55
C GLN A 117 13.92 19.70 -0.60
N LEU A 118 14.47 18.57 -0.16
CA LEU A 118 15.63 18.52 0.73
C LEU A 118 16.87 19.08 0.04
N LEU A 119 17.14 18.65 -1.20
CA LEU A 119 18.25 19.17 -1.99
C LEU A 119 18.13 20.68 -2.20
N TYR A 120 16.93 21.16 -2.57
CA TYR A 120 16.69 22.58 -2.73
C TYR A 120 16.93 23.38 -1.43
N THR A 121 16.49 22.86 -0.28
CA THR A 121 16.71 23.48 1.03
C THR A 121 18.20 23.56 1.37
N PHE A 122 18.96 22.53 1.01
CA PHE A 122 20.42 22.50 1.19
C PHE A 122 21.11 23.57 0.34
N TYR A 123 20.76 23.69 -0.94
CA TYR A 123 21.36 24.69 -1.85
C TYR A 123 20.93 26.13 -1.58
N SER A 124 19.78 26.34 -0.94
CA SER A 124 19.28 27.67 -0.52
C SER A 124 19.78 28.11 0.86
N GLY A 125 20.74 27.39 1.45
CA GLY A 125 21.35 27.75 2.74
C GLY A 125 20.39 27.64 3.93
N PHE A 126 19.39 26.75 3.87
CA PHE A 126 18.36 26.59 4.90
C PHE A 126 17.50 27.84 5.15
N SER A 127 17.39 28.73 4.16
CA SER A 127 16.56 29.94 4.24
C SER A 127 15.03 29.70 4.30
N ALA A 128 14.59 28.43 4.29
CA ALA A 128 13.20 27.99 4.38
C ALA A 128 12.26 28.61 3.32
N VAL A 129 12.81 29.07 2.19
CA VAL A 129 12.02 29.58 1.07
C VAL A 129 11.22 28.43 0.47
N ALA A 130 9.90 28.59 0.37
CA ALA A 130 9.04 27.59 -0.24
C ALA A 130 9.33 27.49 -1.74
N THR A 131 9.73 26.30 -2.20
CA THR A 131 9.94 25.98 -3.62
C THR A 131 8.64 25.92 -4.41
N PHE A 132 7.52 25.67 -3.71
CA PHE A 132 6.19 25.57 -4.28
C PHE A 132 5.26 26.56 -3.60
N GLU A 133 4.33 27.10 -4.37
CA GLU A 133 3.15 27.76 -3.79
C GLU A 133 2.36 26.74 -2.95
N THR A 134 1.90 27.14 -1.77
CA THR A 134 1.19 26.28 -0.81
C THR A 134 0.01 25.51 -1.42
N VAL A 135 -0.66 26.11 -2.41
CA VAL A 135 -1.76 25.50 -3.15
C VAL A 135 -1.26 24.36 -4.05
N LEU A 136 -0.18 24.57 -4.80
CA LEU A 136 0.43 23.55 -5.66
C LEU A 136 0.98 22.37 -4.85
N PHE A 137 1.60 22.65 -3.70
CA PHE A 137 2.05 21.60 -2.76
C PHE A 137 0.89 20.73 -2.26
N SER A 138 -0.25 21.36 -1.94
CA SER A 138 -1.43 20.67 -1.44
C SER A 138 -2.11 19.85 -2.54
N ILE A 139 -2.23 20.42 -3.75
CA ILE A 139 -2.77 19.72 -4.93
C ILE A 139 -1.89 18.51 -5.27
N TYR A 140 -0.55 18.65 -5.25
CA TYR A 140 0.38 17.56 -5.56
C TYR A 140 0.16 16.31 -4.69
N ASN A 141 0.15 16.48 -3.36
CA ASN A 141 -0.04 15.34 -2.45
C ASN A 141 -1.44 14.71 -2.60
N LEU A 142 -2.46 15.52 -2.85
CA LEU A 142 -3.86 15.07 -2.90
C LEU A 142 -4.27 14.45 -4.25
N THR A 143 -3.79 14.97 -5.37
CA THR A 143 -4.27 14.55 -6.71
C THR A 143 -3.24 13.78 -7.52
N VAL A 144 -1.97 14.14 -7.41
CA VAL A 144 -0.91 13.48 -8.20
C VAL A 144 -0.41 12.24 -7.47
N THR A 145 -0.03 12.39 -6.21
CA THR A 145 0.67 11.33 -5.49
C THR A 145 -0.26 10.27 -4.97
N SER A 146 -1.40 10.66 -4.39
CA SER A 146 -2.34 9.70 -3.78
C SER A 146 -3.38 9.17 -4.77
N LEU A 147 -4.04 10.04 -5.53
CA LEU A 147 -5.11 9.61 -6.44
C LEU A 147 -4.59 8.81 -7.64
N MET A 148 -3.46 9.19 -8.28
CA MET A 148 -2.93 8.40 -9.41
C MET A 148 -2.40 7.04 -8.95
N CYS A 149 -1.69 6.97 -7.82
CA CYS A 149 -1.25 5.68 -7.27
C CYS A 149 -2.45 4.77 -6.97
N LEU A 150 -3.54 5.32 -6.42
CA LEU A 150 -4.77 4.59 -6.17
C LEU A 150 -5.41 4.09 -7.48
N LEU A 151 -5.57 4.96 -8.48
CA LEU A 151 -6.15 4.56 -9.77
C LEU A 151 -5.32 3.48 -10.46
N PHE A 152 -3.99 3.65 -10.48
CA PHE A 152 -3.09 2.64 -11.04
C PHE A 152 -3.26 1.30 -10.32
N GLY A 153 -3.22 1.30 -8.99
CA GLY A 153 -3.46 0.10 -8.19
C GLY A 153 -4.85 -0.52 -8.39
N LEU A 154 -5.89 0.27 -8.64
CA LEU A 154 -7.26 -0.22 -8.82
C LEU A 154 -7.44 -0.94 -10.17
N PHE A 155 -6.83 -0.41 -11.23
CA PHE A 155 -6.91 -0.97 -12.57
C PHE A 155 -5.88 -2.08 -12.84
N GLU A 156 -4.83 -2.17 -12.02
CA GLU A 156 -3.78 -3.17 -12.19
C GLU A 156 -4.34 -4.61 -12.18
N ARG A 157 -3.91 -5.38 -13.18
CA ARG A 157 -4.24 -6.80 -13.38
C ARG A 157 -3.02 -7.52 -13.94
N HIS A 158 -2.10 -7.86 -13.05
CA HIS A 158 -0.86 -8.56 -13.38
C HIS A 158 -1.09 -9.99 -13.92
N LEU A 159 -2.18 -10.67 -13.54
CA LEU A 159 -2.52 -12.03 -13.99
C LEU A 159 -4.01 -12.21 -14.34
N PRO A 160 -4.33 -13.00 -15.39
CA PRO A 160 -5.70 -13.33 -15.76
C PRO A 160 -6.36 -14.27 -14.73
N ASP A 161 -7.70 -14.23 -14.68
CA ASP A 161 -8.51 -14.98 -13.69
C ASP A 161 -8.29 -16.49 -13.78
N ASP A 162 -8.13 -17.01 -14.99
CA ASP A 162 -8.03 -18.45 -15.23
C ASP A 162 -6.73 -19.03 -14.65
N ILE A 163 -5.62 -18.31 -14.78
CA ILE A 163 -4.32 -18.72 -14.23
C ILE A 163 -4.36 -18.73 -12.70
N LEU A 164 -4.99 -17.72 -12.09
CA LEU A 164 -5.12 -17.63 -10.63
C LEU A 164 -6.01 -18.74 -10.06
N ASN A 165 -7.12 -19.08 -10.74
CA ASN A 165 -7.98 -20.18 -10.33
C ASN A 165 -7.32 -21.56 -10.51
N ALA A 166 -6.58 -21.75 -11.60
CA ALA A 166 -5.92 -23.02 -11.92
C ALA A 166 -4.70 -23.32 -11.02
N ASN A 167 -4.05 -22.28 -10.48
CA ASN A 167 -2.78 -22.43 -9.75
C ASN A 167 -2.86 -21.92 -8.29
N PRO A 168 -3.42 -22.69 -7.34
CA PRO A 168 -3.51 -22.29 -5.92
C PRO A 168 -2.16 -22.00 -5.25
N TYR A 169 -1.07 -22.56 -5.77
CA TYR A 169 0.28 -22.32 -5.27
C TYR A 169 0.70 -20.83 -5.37
N LEU A 170 0.16 -20.08 -6.33
CA LEU A 170 0.43 -18.64 -6.45
C LEU A 170 -0.05 -17.86 -5.22
N TYR A 171 -1.21 -18.23 -4.67
CA TYR A 171 -1.72 -17.63 -3.43
C TYR A 171 -0.82 -17.94 -2.23
N ARG A 172 -0.24 -19.14 -2.18
CA ARG A 172 0.70 -19.51 -1.11
C ARG A 172 1.98 -18.65 -1.12
N LYS A 173 2.42 -18.17 -2.28
CA LYS A 173 3.58 -17.27 -2.39
C LYS A 173 3.33 -15.90 -1.74
N LEU A 174 2.08 -15.49 -1.57
CA LEU A 174 1.73 -14.23 -0.88
C LEU A 174 1.87 -14.33 0.64
N LYS A 175 2.07 -15.54 1.18
CA LYS A 175 2.24 -15.75 2.63
C LYS A 175 3.45 -14.94 3.14
N HIS A 176 3.34 -14.39 4.35
CA HIS A 176 4.33 -13.55 5.01
C HIS A 176 4.62 -12.19 4.34
N GLN A 177 3.64 -11.58 3.68
CA GLN A 177 3.78 -10.20 3.16
C GLN A 177 5.01 -10.06 2.25
N ALA A 178 5.25 -11.05 1.38
CA ALA A 178 6.48 -11.10 0.57
C ALA A 178 6.73 -9.83 -0.25
N ASN A 179 5.65 -9.17 -0.70
CA ASN A 179 5.71 -7.95 -1.49
C ASN A 179 5.97 -6.68 -0.66
N LEU A 180 5.76 -6.70 0.66
CA LEU A 180 5.98 -5.56 1.56
C LEU A 180 7.13 -5.81 2.55
N ARG A 181 8.05 -6.69 2.19
CA ARG A 181 9.21 -6.96 3.03
C ARG A 181 10.06 -5.70 3.13
N SER A 182 10.54 -5.37 4.33
CA SER A 182 11.30 -4.14 4.60
C SER A 182 12.46 -3.90 3.63
N TRP A 183 13.19 -4.96 3.24
CA TRP A 183 14.23 -4.89 2.22
C TRP A 183 13.72 -4.42 0.85
N TYR A 184 12.58 -4.95 0.40
CA TYR A 184 12.00 -4.58 -0.89
C TYR A 184 11.50 -3.13 -0.87
N VAL A 185 10.85 -2.72 0.22
CA VAL A 185 10.44 -1.32 0.43
C VAL A 185 11.67 -0.39 0.44
N CYS A 186 12.78 -0.82 1.04
CA CYS A 186 14.02 -0.05 1.02
C CYS A 186 14.56 0.17 -0.41
N LEU A 187 14.44 -0.81 -1.29
CA LEU A 187 14.81 -0.64 -2.70
C LEU A 187 13.96 0.42 -3.39
N TRP A 188 12.64 0.43 -3.16
CA TRP A 188 11.75 1.48 -3.69
C TRP A 188 12.08 2.88 -3.15
N ILE A 189 12.45 2.97 -1.87
CA ILE A 189 12.88 4.23 -1.26
C ILE A 189 14.19 4.71 -1.91
N LEU A 190 15.18 3.82 -2.09
CA LEU A 190 16.44 4.16 -2.74
C LEU A 190 16.24 4.60 -4.19
N ASP A 191 15.36 3.93 -4.92
CA ASP A 191 14.98 4.33 -6.29
C ASP A 191 14.28 5.70 -6.30
N GLY A 192 13.44 5.97 -5.30
CA GLY A 192 12.82 7.29 -5.10
C GLY A 192 13.85 8.40 -4.84
N ILE A 193 14.87 8.13 -4.01
CA ILE A 193 15.97 9.08 -3.76
C ILE A 193 16.75 9.33 -5.05
N TRP A 194 17.08 8.28 -5.79
CA TRP A 194 17.79 8.36 -7.06
C TRP A 194 17.02 9.20 -8.08
N HIS A 195 15.75 8.91 -8.34
CA HIS A 195 14.92 9.71 -9.26
C HIS A 195 14.71 11.13 -8.76
N GLY A 196 14.50 11.35 -7.45
CA GLY A 196 14.44 12.69 -6.88
C GLY A 196 15.72 13.50 -7.14
N THR A 197 16.89 12.89 -6.98
CA THR A 197 18.18 13.55 -7.28
C THR A 197 18.34 13.88 -8.76
N ILE A 198 17.99 12.95 -9.66
CA ILE A 198 18.04 13.18 -11.11
C ILE A 198 17.11 14.32 -11.51
N ILE A 199 15.89 14.36 -10.99
CA ILE A 199 14.92 15.40 -11.32
C ILE A 199 15.42 16.77 -10.86
N PHE A 200 16.00 16.85 -9.66
CA PHE A 200 16.59 18.08 -9.14
C PHE A 200 17.75 18.58 -10.02
N TYR A 201 18.75 17.73 -10.28
CA TYR A 201 19.90 18.11 -11.10
C TYR A 201 19.51 18.35 -12.56
N GLY A 202 18.66 17.51 -13.14
CA GLY A 202 18.13 17.70 -14.47
C GLY A 202 17.43 19.04 -14.61
N THR A 203 16.51 19.37 -13.70
CA THR A 203 15.78 20.64 -13.76
C THR A 203 16.71 21.85 -13.59
N THR A 204 17.68 21.77 -12.68
CA THR A 204 18.67 22.85 -12.50
C THR A 204 19.57 23.01 -13.73
N TYR A 205 20.07 21.94 -14.35
CA TYR A 205 20.90 22.05 -15.55
C TYR A 205 20.12 22.52 -16.77
N PHE A 206 18.89 22.04 -16.97
CA PHE A 206 18.04 22.41 -18.11
C PHE A 206 17.48 23.83 -18.01
N LEU A 207 16.96 24.24 -16.84
CA LEU A 207 16.38 25.57 -16.68
C LEU A 207 17.41 26.66 -16.41
N ASN A 208 18.51 26.34 -15.72
CA ASN A 208 19.53 27.33 -15.35
C ASN A 208 20.66 27.44 -16.40
N GLY A 209 20.53 26.76 -17.55
CA GLY A 209 21.46 26.83 -18.69
C GLY A 209 22.92 26.59 -18.32
N GLY A 210 23.20 25.80 -17.28
CA GLY A 210 24.57 25.57 -16.78
C GLY A 210 25.27 26.82 -16.26
N ASN A 211 24.63 27.63 -15.40
CA ASN A 211 25.21 28.86 -14.81
C ASN A 211 25.63 29.92 -15.85
N HIS A 212 25.25 29.78 -17.13
CA HIS A 212 25.63 30.73 -18.18
C HIS A 212 24.66 31.93 -18.31
N PHE A 213 23.46 31.85 -17.72
CA PHE A 213 22.42 32.88 -17.87
C PHE A 213 21.89 33.46 -16.54
N SER A 214 22.41 33.03 -15.40
CA SER A 214 22.02 33.54 -14.07
C SER A 214 23.22 33.54 -13.13
N GLU A 215 23.65 34.73 -12.71
CA GLU A 215 24.53 34.86 -11.54
C GLU A 215 23.71 34.48 -10.31
N GLY A 216 23.97 33.28 -9.76
CA GLY A 216 23.48 32.91 -8.44
C GLY A 216 24.11 33.78 -7.36
N THR A 217 23.58 34.99 -7.15
CA THR A 217 23.91 35.84 -6.00
C THR A 217 22.94 35.51 -4.86
N PHE A 218 23.43 34.76 -3.88
CA PHE A 218 22.65 34.37 -2.70
C PHE A 218 22.51 35.50 -1.66
N TYR A 219 23.10 36.67 -1.90
CA TYR A 219 22.92 37.89 -1.12
C TYR A 219 22.99 39.11 -2.04
N ASP A 220 21.86 39.74 -2.32
CA ASP A 220 21.84 41.12 -2.82
C ASP A 220 21.74 42.09 -1.64
N SER A 221 22.81 42.87 -1.43
CA SER A 221 22.88 43.89 -0.39
C SER A 221 22.10 45.17 -0.76
N ARG A 222 21.34 45.19 -1.87
CA ARG A 222 20.67 46.38 -2.44
C ARG A 222 19.15 46.30 -2.59
N GLY A 223 18.47 45.38 -1.91
CA GLY A 223 17.03 45.50 -1.64
C GLY A 223 16.11 45.49 -2.87
N ASN A 224 16.55 44.97 -4.02
CA ASN A 224 15.69 44.79 -5.20
C ASN A 224 15.24 43.32 -5.31
N ILE A 225 13.98 43.06 -4.96
CA ILE A 225 13.38 41.73 -4.76
C ILE A 225 13.06 41.00 -6.11
N GLN A 226 13.60 41.44 -7.26
CA GLN A 226 13.08 41.04 -8.58
C GLN A 226 14.10 40.58 -9.64
N GLN A 227 15.25 40.04 -9.23
CA GLN A 227 15.96 39.07 -10.10
C GLN A 227 15.76 37.68 -9.53
N LEU A 228 14.49 37.29 -9.52
CA LEU A 228 13.97 36.03 -9.01
C LEU A 228 14.49 34.92 -9.91
N PHE A 229 15.24 33.97 -9.36
CA PHE A 229 15.10 32.59 -9.82
C PHE A 229 13.59 32.33 -9.86
N ASP A 230 13.01 32.03 -11.03
CA ASP A 230 11.57 31.85 -11.10
C ASP A 230 11.23 30.52 -10.42
N MET A 231 11.15 30.58 -9.08
CA MET A 231 10.90 29.44 -8.20
C MET A 231 9.58 28.77 -8.59
N SER A 232 8.64 29.54 -9.17
CA SER A 232 7.40 29.02 -9.70
C SER A 232 7.64 28.13 -10.93
N LEU A 233 8.51 28.54 -11.86
CA LEU A 233 8.87 27.75 -13.06
C LEU A 233 9.67 26.49 -12.68
N TYR A 234 10.63 26.61 -11.76
CA TYR A 234 11.41 25.49 -11.25
C TYR A 234 10.51 24.48 -10.50
N GLY A 235 9.61 24.97 -9.65
CA GLY A 235 8.59 24.16 -8.98
C GLY A 235 7.65 23.48 -9.98
N CYS A 236 7.16 24.18 -11.01
CA CYS A 236 6.30 23.60 -12.03
C CYS A 236 7.01 22.54 -12.89
N ALA A 237 8.28 22.75 -13.24
CA ALA A 237 9.06 21.77 -14.00
C ALA A 237 9.36 20.52 -13.19
N THR A 238 9.82 20.66 -11.94
CA THR A 238 10.00 19.52 -11.03
C THR A 238 8.68 18.78 -10.80
N TYR A 239 7.56 19.49 -10.70
CA TYR A 239 6.21 18.92 -10.61
C TYR A 239 5.85 18.08 -11.84
N LEU A 240 6.05 18.60 -13.05
CA LEU A 240 5.76 17.88 -14.30
C LEU A 240 6.64 16.63 -14.44
N PHE A 241 7.93 16.73 -14.14
CA PHE A 241 8.82 15.58 -14.22
C PHE A 241 8.47 14.50 -13.20
N VAL A 242 8.14 14.85 -11.96
CA VAL A 242 7.68 13.85 -10.98
C VAL A 242 6.32 13.25 -11.36
N TRP A 243 5.48 14.00 -12.07
CA TRP A 243 4.19 13.52 -12.58
C TRP A 243 4.34 12.47 -13.69
N PHE A 244 5.31 12.66 -14.60
CA PHE A 244 5.57 11.72 -15.72
C PHE A 244 6.46 10.52 -15.35
N SER A 245 7.31 10.63 -14.32
CA SER A 245 8.12 9.52 -13.79
C SER A 245 7.29 8.49 -13.02
#